data_AF-A0A094CWU2-F1
#
_entry.id   AF-A0A094CWU2-F1
#
_cell.length_a   1.000
_cell.length_b   1.000
_cell.length_c   1.000
_cell.angle_alpha   90.00
_cell.angle_beta   90.00
_cell.angle_gamma   90.00
#
_symmetry.space_group_name_H-M   'P 1'
#
loop_
_entity.id
_entity.type
_entity.pdbx_description
1 polymer ?
#
loop_
_entity_poly.entity_id
_entity_poly.type
_entity_poly.pdbx_seq_one_letter_code
_entity_poly.pdbx_strand_id
1 'polypeptide(L)'
;MPVPPPSGALTVAFRVLCMRCVRRKATVPDHDCVWSPTSSKCGYCVAQKSTCAPMSWFLADEYETLIDAETSSNPDPAAIKAAAAEAVRVATLAAAQMPKFRSEFELSAYMESVALRNSVEDCLRRVRLAVTALHTEQSRASSLLEGAVAAVKDAGEEVKKVAVAVAAASLVKKRKRNEGEEDLHSSLEPTTSPELASVAINTHLAPIHTVNISGLLDSGKHSDLRIVCREESWNVHRKVLSTASSVFERMIDELPANVHPGVIDLTKYEPKIVEKMLRFIYQKDYDDGRGTVPLSESFAPGRHDRPIPSRGALITNINMFIIAKKFGLNVLMNFVLGKHEEALEELWDTPSFERSITLLYDSNMDEVCKRELRRATINIIARNAAVLLKNKTFRAILNRYGELATEVLSITVTEEN
;
A
#
# COMPACT_ATOMS: atom_id res chain seq x y z
N MET A 1 -20.02 -2.59 17.73
CA MET A 1 -21.46 -2.37 17.58
C MET A 1 -22.18 -3.45 18.39
N PRO A 2 -23.47 -3.31 18.80
CA PRO A 2 -24.26 -4.52 19.07
C PRO A 2 -24.08 -5.46 17.86
N VAL A 3 -24.23 -6.78 18.03
CA VAL A 3 -24.20 -7.75 16.90
C VAL A 3 -24.80 -7.07 15.68
N PRO A 4 -23.99 -6.83 14.62
CA PRO A 4 -24.34 -5.86 13.60
C PRO A 4 -25.71 -6.23 13.04
N PRO A 5 -26.70 -5.32 13.08
CA PRO A 5 -27.99 -5.61 12.50
C PRO A 5 -27.78 -5.95 11.02
N PRO A 6 -28.52 -6.93 10.47
CA PRO A 6 -28.46 -7.23 9.05
C PRO A 6 -28.67 -5.94 8.24
N SER A 7 -28.00 -5.81 7.10
CA SER A 7 -28.10 -4.64 6.24
C SER A 7 -29.57 -4.27 5.98
N GLY A 8 -29.97 -3.07 6.38
CA GLY A 8 -31.35 -2.56 6.22
C GLY A 8 -32.25 -2.68 7.46
N ALA A 9 -31.82 -3.38 8.52
CA ALA A 9 -32.57 -3.43 9.77
C ALA A 9 -32.30 -2.17 10.63
N LEU A 10 -33.36 -1.57 11.18
CA LEU A 10 -33.22 -0.52 12.19
C LEU A 10 -32.45 -1.10 13.38
N THR A 11 -31.47 -0.38 13.93
CA THR A 11 -30.71 -0.80 15.13
C THR A 11 -31.61 -1.11 16.32
N VAL A 12 -32.77 -0.45 16.38
CA VAL A 12 -33.82 -0.70 17.37
C VAL A 12 -34.66 -1.94 17.06
N ALA A 13 -34.53 -2.62 15.92
CA ALA A 13 -35.24 -3.84 15.59
C ALA A 13 -34.43 -5.12 15.88
N PHE A 14 -33.10 -5.01 16.04
CA PHE A 14 -32.22 -6.14 16.36
C PHE A 14 -32.02 -6.25 17.88
N ARG A 15 -33.06 -6.76 18.57
CA ARG A 15 -33.15 -6.80 20.04
C ARG A 15 -33.25 -8.24 20.54
N VAL A 16 -32.10 -8.89 20.75
CA VAL A 16 -32.08 -10.28 21.19
C VAL A 16 -31.84 -10.39 22.71
N LEU A 17 -30.98 -9.56 23.30
CA LEU A 17 -30.71 -9.58 24.75
C LEU A 17 -30.29 -8.21 25.31
N CYS A 18 -30.41 -8.01 26.63
CA CYS A 18 -29.92 -6.80 27.32
C CYS A 18 -29.01 -7.16 28.51
N MET A 19 -28.11 -6.26 28.91
CA MET A 19 -27.14 -6.55 29.99
C MET A 19 -27.78 -6.89 31.33
N ARG A 20 -29.01 -6.42 31.60
CA ARG A 20 -29.77 -6.80 32.81
C ARG A 20 -30.27 -8.25 32.74
N CYS A 21 -30.69 -8.71 31.57
CA CYS A 21 -31.03 -10.11 31.33
C CYS A 21 -29.79 -11.01 31.42
N VAL A 22 -28.65 -10.61 30.84
CA VAL A 22 -27.37 -11.36 30.94
C VAL A 22 -26.97 -11.55 32.41
N ARG A 23 -26.99 -10.47 33.21
CA ARG A 23 -26.72 -10.54 34.66
C ARG A 23 -27.69 -11.46 35.39
N ARG A 24 -28.97 -11.46 34.98
CA ARG A 24 -29.97 -12.37 35.56
C ARG A 24 -29.68 -13.81 35.17
N LYS A 25 -29.33 -14.10 33.91
CA LYS A 25 -28.95 -15.44 33.42
C LYS A 25 -27.74 -16.03 34.14
N ALA A 26 -26.75 -15.20 34.48
CA ALA A 26 -25.61 -15.62 35.30
C ALA A 26 -26.02 -16.15 36.71
N THR A 27 -27.23 -15.82 37.17
CA THR A 27 -27.80 -16.29 38.45
C THR A 27 -28.93 -17.30 38.27
N VAL A 28 -29.75 -17.15 37.23
CA VAL A 28 -30.95 -17.94 36.93
C VAL A 28 -30.88 -18.31 35.44
N PRO A 29 -30.34 -19.48 35.09
CA PRO A 29 -30.04 -19.84 33.70
C PRO A 29 -31.29 -19.87 32.80
N ASP A 30 -32.41 -20.33 33.34
CA ASP A 30 -33.72 -20.42 32.65
C ASP A 30 -34.40 -19.05 32.43
N HIS A 31 -33.72 -17.94 32.71
CA HIS A 31 -34.29 -16.61 32.50
C HIS A 31 -34.43 -16.29 31.01
N ASP A 32 -35.65 -16.09 30.53
CA ASP A 32 -35.90 -15.67 29.15
C ASP A 32 -36.04 -14.14 29.01
N CYS A 33 -35.40 -13.56 27.97
CA CYS A 33 -35.37 -12.13 27.71
C CYS A 33 -36.32 -11.76 26.55
N VAL A 34 -37.62 -11.80 26.81
CA VAL A 34 -38.65 -11.57 25.78
C VAL A 34 -38.87 -10.07 25.53
N TRP A 35 -38.95 -9.68 24.25
CA TRP A 35 -39.24 -8.31 23.82
C TRP A 35 -40.64 -8.20 23.21
N SER A 36 -41.37 -7.14 23.57
CA SER A 36 -42.64 -6.82 22.91
C SER A 36 -42.39 -6.04 21.61
N PRO A 37 -43.17 -6.28 20.54
CA PRO A 37 -43.08 -5.53 19.29
C PRO A 37 -43.27 -4.01 19.45
N THR A 38 -43.98 -3.58 20.51
CA THR A 38 -44.36 -2.18 20.73
C THR A 38 -43.51 -1.48 21.80
N SER A 39 -42.60 -2.17 22.47
CA SER A 39 -41.82 -1.64 23.61
C SER A 39 -40.33 -1.62 23.32
N SER A 40 -39.66 -0.51 23.64
CA SER A 40 -38.19 -0.39 23.65
C SER A 40 -37.52 -1.03 24.86
N LYS A 41 -38.27 -1.80 25.67
CA LYS A 41 -37.77 -2.54 26.83
C LYS A 41 -38.20 -4.01 26.78
N CYS A 42 -37.32 -4.92 27.23
CA CYS A 42 -37.67 -6.31 27.46
C CYS A 42 -38.66 -6.47 28.64
N GLY A 43 -39.42 -7.56 28.64
CA GLY A 43 -40.45 -7.83 29.66
C GLY A 43 -39.89 -7.81 31.09
N TYR A 44 -38.67 -8.31 31.29
CA TYR A 44 -37.98 -8.26 32.57
C TYR A 44 -37.75 -6.83 33.09
N CYS A 45 -37.27 -5.94 32.22
CA CYS A 45 -37.00 -4.55 32.61
C CYS A 45 -38.29 -3.75 32.80
N VAL A 46 -39.34 -4.06 32.02
CA VAL A 46 -40.69 -3.50 32.20
C VAL A 46 -41.24 -3.87 33.57
N ALA A 47 -41.21 -5.16 33.93
CA ALA A 47 -41.69 -5.64 35.24
C ALA A 47 -40.96 -4.97 36.41
N GLN A 48 -39.65 -4.71 36.25
CA GLN A 48 -38.84 -4.04 37.25
C GLN A 48 -38.90 -2.51 37.21
N LYS A 49 -39.75 -1.91 36.37
CA LYS A 49 -39.85 -0.45 36.18
C LYS A 49 -38.49 0.20 35.90
N SER A 50 -37.64 -0.48 35.15
CA SER A 50 -36.26 -0.06 34.87
C SER A 50 -36.01 0.17 33.38
N THR A 51 -34.85 0.74 33.03
CA THR A 51 -34.40 0.85 31.63
C THR A 51 -33.59 -0.38 31.24
N CYS A 52 -33.76 -0.82 29.99
CA CYS A 52 -32.85 -1.81 29.42
C CYS A 52 -31.47 -1.19 29.23
N ALA A 53 -30.44 -1.90 29.67
CA ALA A 53 -29.07 -1.56 29.36
C ALA A 53 -28.68 -2.25 28.05
N PRO A 54 -28.32 -1.51 26.99
CA PRO A 54 -27.89 -2.11 25.74
C PRO A 54 -26.63 -2.94 25.95
N MET A 55 -26.44 -3.95 25.10
CA MET A 55 -25.21 -4.71 25.12
C MET A 55 -24.05 -3.87 24.62
N SER A 56 -22.94 -3.94 25.33
CA SER A 56 -21.71 -3.27 24.92
C SER A 56 -21.13 -3.95 23.69
N TRP A 57 -20.53 -3.15 22.82
CA TRP A 57 -20.06 -3.60 21.52
C TRP A 57 -18.92 -4.62 21.53
N PHE A 58 -18.14 -4.64 22.60
CA PHE A 58 -16.95 -5.48 22.77
C PHE A 58 -17.30 -6.86 23.34
N LEU A 59 -18.58 -7.16 23.56
CA LEU A 59 -19.07 -8.44 24.08
C LEU A 59 -19.54 -9.38 22.96
N ALA A 60 -19.12 -9.16 21.72
CA ALA A 60 -19.63 -9.89 20.57
C ALA A 60 -19.38 -11.41 20.71
N ASP A 61 -18.16 -11.77 21.07
CA ASP A 61 -17.71 -13.16 21.16
C ASP A 61 -18.33 -13.89 22.36
N GLU A 62 -18.39 -13.24 23.54
CA GLU A 62 -19.04 -13.81 24.72
C GLU A 62 -20.55 -13.95 24.53
N TYR A 63 -21.14 -13.05 23.73
CA TYR A 63 -22.54 -13.11 23.39
C TYR A 63 -22.85 -14.24 22.40
N GLU A 64 -22.04 -14.42 21.36
CA GLU A 64 -22.16 -15.54 20.43
C GLU A 64 -22.05 -16.87 21.19
N THR A 65 -21.08 -16.98 22.11
CA THR A 65 -20.94 -18.14 22.99
C THR A 65 -22.19 -18.41 23.85
N LEU A 66 -22.84 -17.35 24.35
CA LEU A 66 -24.08 -17.47 25.12
C LEU A 66 -25.25 -17.93 24.24
N ILE A 67 -25.37 -17.39 23.03
CA ILE A 67 -26.42 -17.79 22.08
C ILE A 67 -26.21 -19.22 21.59
N ASP A 68 -24.97 -19.64 21.32
CA ASP A 68 -24.66 -21.01 20.95
C ASP A 68 -25.01 -22.00 22.06
N ALA A 69 -24.76 -21.62 23.32
CA ALA A 69 -25.16 -22.43 24.48
C ALA A 69 -26.69 -22.53 24.61
N GLU A 70 -27.43 -21.46 24.30
CA GLU A 70 -28.90 -21.42 24.34
C GLU A 70 -29.56 -22.13 23.16
N THR A 71 -28.94 -22.08 21.98
CA THR A 71 -29.48 -22.63 20.73
C THR A 71 -28.95 -24.03 20.41
N SER A 72 -28.05 -24.56 21.25
CA SER A 72 -27.60 -25.95 21.23
C SER A 72 -28.77 -26.93 21.17
N SER A 73 -28.61 -28.01 20.41
CA SER A 73 -29.56 -29.14 20.36
C SER A 73 -29.84 -29.77 21.74
N ASN A 74 -28.95 -29.55 22.71
CA ASN A 74 -29.15 -29.91 24.11
C ASN A 74 -28.61 -28.78 25.01
N PRO A 75 -29.45 -27.79 25.40
CA PRO A 75 -29.01 -26.65 26.19
C PRO A 75 -28.70 -27.08 27.63
N ASP A 76 -27.44 -26.93 28.05
CA ASP A 76 -27.01 -27.18 29.43
C ASP A 76 -27.14 -25.89 30.27
N PRO A 77 -28.00 -25.86 31.31
CA PRO A 77 -28.13 -24.72 32.21
C PRO A 77 -26.81 -24.29 32.86
N ALA A 78 -25.89 -25.21 33.12
CA ALA A 78 -24.58 -24.88 33.68
C ALA A 78 -23.69 -24.16 32.66
N ALA A 79 -23.66 -24.61 31.40
CA ALA A 79 -22.96 -23.94 30.31
C ALA A 79 -23.53 -22.54 30.02
N ILE A 80 -24.86 -22.39 29.96
CA ILE A 80 -25.53 -21.08 29.78
C ILE A 80 -25.16 -20.13 30.93
N LYS A 81 -25.18 -20.62 32.18
CA LYS A 81 -24.77 -19.84 33.35
C LYS A 81 -23.32 -19.40 33.25
N ALA A 82 -22.42 -20.30 32.84
CA ALA A 82 -20.99 -20.03 32.71
C ALA A 82 -20.73 -18.98 31.62
N ALA A 83 -21.35 -19.13 30.43
CA ALA A 83 -21.26 -18.15 29.34
C ALA A 83 -21.80 -16.78 29.77
N ALA A 84 -22.96 -16.74 30.44
CA ALA A 84 -23.52 -15.50 30.95
C ALA A 84 -22.64 -14.85 32.04
N ALA A 85 -22.05 -15.64 32.93
CA ALA A 85 -21.12 -15.16 33.96
C ALA A 85 -19.85 -14.58 33.33
N GLU A 86 -19.34 -15.21 32.27
CA GLU A 86 -18.17 -14.73 31.52
C GLU A 86 -18.47 -13.40 30.81
N ALA A 87 -19.61 -13.30 30.13
CA ALA A 87 -20.06 -12.04 29.53
C ALA A 87 -20.17 -10.90 30.58
N VAL A 88 -20.64 -11.21 31.80
CA VAL A 88 -20.67 -10.22 32.91
C VAL A 88 -19.28 -9.84 33.38
N ARG A 89 -18.36 -10.81 33.48
CA ARG A 89 -16.97 -10.57 33.88
C ARG A 89 -16.26 -9.65 32.89
N VAL A 90 -16.34 -9.95 31.60
CA VAL A 90 -15.75 -9.14 30.52
C VAL A 90 -16.37 -7.75 30.50
N ALA A 91 -17.70 -7.65 30.63
CA ALA A 91 -18.39 -6.36 30.71
C ALA A 91 -17.87 -5.48 31.85
N THR A 92 -17.61 -6.07 33.01
CA THR A 92 -17.15 -5.36 34.20
C THR A 92 -15.70 -4.89 34.04
N LEU A 93 -14.82 -5.76 33.55
CA LEU A 93 -13.41 -5.44 33.31
C LEU A 93 -13.24 -4.37 32.23
N ALA A 94 -13.94 -4.52 31.11
CA ALA A 94 -13.91 -3.56 30.02
C ALA A 94 -14.46 -2.19 30.47
N ALA A 95 -15.56 -2.15 31.22
CA ALA A 95 -16.08 -0.89 31.77
C ALA A 95 -15.12 -0.21 32.75
N ALA A 96 -14.32 -0.98 33.51
CA ALA A 96 -13.31 -0.45 34.41
C ALA A 96 -12.07 0.09 33.69
N GLN A 97 -11.70 -0.51 32.55
CA GLN A 97 -10.53 -0.12 31.76
C GLN A 97 -10.85 0.91 30.68
N MET A 98 -12.13 1.10 30.34
CA MET A 98 -12.53 2.05 29.31
C MET A 98 -12.21 3.49 29.73
N PRO A 99 -11.55 4.26 28.84
CA PRO A 99 -11.43 5.70 29.03
C PRO A 99 -12.82 6.34 29.18
N LYS A 100 -12.91 7.39 30.01
CA LYS A 100 -14.13 8.19 30.09
C LYS A 100 -14.22 9.09 28.86
N PHE A 101 -15.28 8.94 28.07
CA PHE A 101 -15.55 9.76 26.90
C PHE A 101 -16.50 10.92 27.26
N ARG A 102 -16.25 12.10 26.69
CA ARG A 102 -17.05 13.32 26.90
C ARG A 102 -18.19 13.46 25.89
N SER A 103 -18.17 12.68 24.81
CA SER A 103 -19.20 12.67 23.76
C SER A 103 -19.31 11.32 23.05
N GLU A 104 -20.42 11.09 22.35
CA GLU A 104 -20.61 9.93 21.48
C GLU A 104 -19.61 9.91 20.31
N PHE A 105 -19.19 11.08 19.83
CA PHE A 105 -18.17 11.21 18.78
C PHE A 105 -16.80 10.69 19.26
N GLU A 106 -16.38 11.06 20.48
CA GLU A 106 -15.13 10.56 21.06
C GLU A 106 -15.15 9.04 21.25
N LEU A 107 -16.29 8.49 21.66
CA LEU A 107 -16.49 7.04 21.76
C LEU A 107 -16.38 6.38 20.37
N SER A 108 -17.03 6.94 19.34
CA SER A 108 -16.95 6.41 17.97
C SER A 108 -15.52 6.43 17.42
N ALA A 109 -14.81 7.55 17.59
CA ALA A 109 -13.43 7.69 17.16
C ALA A 109 -12.48 6.71 17.89
N TYR A 110 -12.71 6.49 19.18
CA TYR A 110 -11.97 5.48 19.95
C TYR A 110 -12.24 4.05 19.44
N MET A 111 -13.50 3.73 19.14
CA MET A 111 -13.87 2.42 18.58
C MET A 111 -13.22 2.17 17.21
N GLU A 112 -13.22 3.17 16.33
CA GLU A 112 -12.53 3.11 15.04
C GLU A 112 -11.01 2.92 15.21
N SER A 113 -10.41 3.61 16.19
CA SER A 113 -9.00 3.46 16.51
C SER A 113 -8.64 2.05 16.98
N VAL A 114 -9.49 1.43 17.82
CA VAL A 114 -9.31 0.04 18.27
C VAL A 114 -9.44 -0.93 17.10
N ALA A 115 -10.46 -0.77 16.25
CA ALA A 115 -10.65 -1.62 15.08
C ALA A 115 -9.46 -1.54 14.11
N LEU A 116 -8.95 -0.32 13.87
CA LEU A 116 -7.76 -0.11 13.05
C LEU A 116 -6.52 -0.78 13.66
N ARG A 117 -6.32 -0.66 14.97
CA ARG A 117 -5.20 -1.30 15.67
C ARG A 117 -5.23 -2.82 15.48
N ASN A 118 -6.38 -3.44 15.70
CA ASN A 118 -6.54 -4.90 15.53
C ASN A 118 -6.25 -5.32 14.07
N SER A 119 -6.70 -4.54 13.10
CA SER A 119 -6.41 -4.79 11.68
C SER A 119 -4.91 -4.69 11.36
N VAL A 120 -4.23 -3.70 11.91
CA VAL A 120 -2.77 -3.53 11.76
C VAL A 120 -2.01 -4.68 12.42
N GLU A 121 -2.40 -5.10 13.63
CA GLU A 121 -1.80 -6.23 14.32
C GLU A 121 -1.95 -7.54 13.54
N ASP A 122 -3.14 -7.79 12.97
CA ASP A 122 -3.36 -8.96 12.13
C ASP A 122 -2.54 -8.90 10.82
N CYS A 123 -2.43 -7.73 10.20
CA CYS A 123 -1.56 -7.52 9.04
C CYS A 123 -0.09 -7.82 9.38
N LEU A 124 0.41 -7.26 10.49
CA LEU A 124 1.77 -7.51 10.96
C LEU A 124 2.01 -8.98 11.27
N ARG A 125 1.03 -9.68 11.84
CA ARG A 125 1.09 -11.12 12.09
C ARG A 125 1.24 -11.89 10.78
N ARG A 126 0.46 -11.56 9.74
CA ARG A 126 0.56 -12.18 8.41
C ARG A 126 1.90 -11.90 7.73
N VAL A 127 2.39 -10.66 7.81
CA VAL A 127 3.71 -10.30 7.28
C VAL A 127 4.82 -11.08 7.97
N ARG A 128 4.78 -11.20 9.30
CA ARG A 128 5.74 -12.03 10.05
C ARG A 128 5.73 -13.47 9.58
N LEU A 129 4.55 -14.07 9.41
CA LEU A 129 4.42 -15.44 8.90
C LEU A 129 5.01 -15.60 7.49
N ALA A 130 4.73 -14.64 6.59
CA ALA A 130 5.28 -14.65 5.24
C ALA A 130 6.82 -14.51 5.24
N VAL A 131 7.37 -13.62 6.07
CA VAL A 131 8.82 -13.44 6.22
C VAL A 131 9.47 -14.71 6.77
N THR A 132 8.86 -15.38 7.76
CA THR A 132 9.40 -16.65 8.26
C THR A 132 9.39 -17.74 7.20
N ALA A 133 8.34 -17.83 6.37
CA ALA A 133 8.28 -18.79 5.27
C ALA A 133 9.37 -18.51 4.22
N LEU A 134 9.56 -17.24 3.82
CA LEU A 134 10.63 -16.85 2.90
C LEU A 134 12.03 -17.19 3.45
N HIS A 135 12.25 -16.95 4.74
CA HIS A 135 13.53 -17.30 5.38
C HIS A 135 13.79 -18.82 5.35
N THR A 136 12.75 -19.64 5.54
CA THR A 136 12.90 -21.10 5.45
C THR A 136 13.21 -21.56 4.03
N GLU A 137 12.59 -20.96 3.01
CA GLU A 137 12.87 -21.26 1.61
C GLU A 137 14.27 -20.79 1.18
N GLN A 138 14.70 -19.62 1.64
CA GLN A 138 16.07 -19.14 1.42
C GLN A 138 17.11 -20.08 2.04
N SER A 139 16.86 -20.58 3.24
CA SER A 139 17.74 -21.53 3.93
C SER A 139 17.82 -22.87 3.17
N ARG A 140 16.69 -23.36 2.65
CA ARG A 140 16.66 -24.53 1.77
C ARG A 140 17.47 -24.31 0.49
N ALA A 141 17.24 -23.20 -0.20
CA ALA A 141 17.99 -22.86 -1.42
C ALA A 141 19.51 -22.77 -1.17
N SER A 142 19.92 -22.19 -0.03
CA SER A 142 21.33 -22.13 0.38
C SER A 142 21.93 -23.53 0.55
N SER A 143 21.22 -24.44 1.23
CA SER A 143 21.69 -25.82 1.42
C SER A 143 21.83 -26.61 0.10
N LEU A 144 20.93 -26.37 -0.87
CA LEU A 144 21.00 -27.00 -2.19
C LEU A 144 22.19 -26.47 -3.01
N LEU A 145 22.46 -25.17 -2.92
CA LEU A 145 23.63 -24.55 -3.55
C LEU A 145 24.94 -25.10 -2.96
N GLU A 146 25.04 -25.25 -1.65
CA GLU A 146 26.21 -25.87 -1.01
C GLU A 146 26.41 -27.33 -1.48
N GLY A 147 25.33 -28.10 -1.58
CA GLY A 147 25.36 -29.46 -2.13
C GLY A 147 25.80 -29.51 -3.60
N ALA A 148 25.30 -28.59 -4.44
CA ALA A 148 25.70 -28.49 -5.84
C ALA A 148 27.18 -28.11 -5.99
N VAL A 149 27.68 -27.18 -5.17
CA VAL A 149 29.10 -26.79 -5.14
C VAL A 149 29.98 -27.98 -4.74
N ALA A 150 29.57 -28.77 -3.75
CA ALA A 150 30.28 -29.99 -3.37
C ALA A 150 30.32 -31.01 -4.52
N ALA A 151 29.19 -31.26 -5.18
CA ALA A 151 29.12 -32.19 -6.30
C ALA A 151 29.99 -31.75 -7.50
N VAL A 152 30.05 -30.44 -7.80
CA VAL A 152 30.93 -29.89 -8.85
C VAL A 152 32.40 -30.07 -8.49
N LYS A 153 32.76 -29.90 -7.21
CA LYS A 153 34.13 -30.12 -6.74
C LYS A 153 34.54 -31.58 -6.90
N ASP A 154 33.68 -32.52 -6.49
CA ASP A 154 33.92 -33.96 -6.61
C ASP A 154 34.06 -34.38 -8.08
N ALA A 155 33.16 -33.89 -8.95
CA ALA A 155 33.27 -34.12 -10.39
C ALA A 155 34.58 -33.57 -10.98
N GLY A 156 35.03 -32.40 -10.51
CA GLY A 156 36.32 -31.83 -10.90
C GLY A 156 37.52 -32.68 -10.46
N GLU A 157 37.46 -33.34 -9.31
CA GLU A 157 38.50 -34.28 -8.87
C GLU A 157 38.52 -35.55 -9.72
N GLU A 158 37.35 -36.10 -10.06
CA GLU A 158 37.24 -37.25 -10.95
C GLU A 158 37.76 -36.94 -12.36
N VAL A 159 37.44 -35.77 -12.92
CA VAL A 159 37.98 -35.32 -14.22
C VAL A 159 39.50 -35.22 -14.18
N LYS A 160 40.10 -34.74 -13.08
CA LYS A 160 41.56 -34.71 -12.92
C LYS A 160 42.16 -36.12 -12.91
N LYS A 161 41.54 -37.08 -12.22
CA LYS A 161 41.99 -38.49 -12.21
C LYS A 161 41.96 -39.09 -13.63
N VAL A 162 40.88 -38.85 -14.37
CA VAL A 162 40.76 -39.28 -15.78
C VAL A 162 41.83 -38.63 -16.65
N ALA A 163 42.08 -37.32 -16.50
CA ALA A 163 43.13 -36.63 -17.25
C ALA A 163 44.54 -37.21 -16.98
N VAL A 164 44.84 -37.54 -15.72
CA VAL A 164 46.10 -38.20 -15.34
C VAL A 164 46.20 -39.61 -15.95
N ALA A 165 45.11 -40.38 -15.93
CA ALA A 165 45.06 -41.71 -16.54
C ALA A 165 45.26 -41.67 -18.06
N VAL A 166 44.65 -40.69 -18.74
CA VAL A 166 44.83 -40.44 -20.18
C VAL A 166 46.28 -40.04 -20.49
N ALA A 167 46.89 -39.18 -19.67
CA ALA A 167 48.30 -38.81 -19.82
C ALA A 167 49.25 -40.01 -19.61
N ALA A 168 48.95 -40.89 -18.64
CA ALA A 168 49.70 -42.12 -18.40
C ALA A 168 49.55 -43.12 -19.56
N ALA A 169 48.35 -43.28 -20.11
CA ALA A 169 48.10 -44.12 -21.30
C ALA A 169 48.81 -43.59 -22.56
N SER A 170 49.02 -42.28 -22.64
CA SER A 170 49.78 -41.63 -23.72
C SER A 170 51.28 -41.96 -23.66
N LEU A 171 51.84 -42.27 -22.48
CA LEU A 171 53.25 -42.66 -22.30
C LEU A 171 53.50 -44.15 -22.55
N VAL A 172 52.47 -45.00 -22.49
CA VAL A 172 52.57 -46.44 -22.76
C VAL A 172 52.53 -46.77 -24.26
N LYS A 173 52.01 -45.87 -25.10
CA LYS A 173 51.80 -46.10 -26.54
C LYS A 173 53.01 -45.83 -27.47
N LYS A 174 54.25 -45.90 -26.97
CA LYS A 174 55.47 -45.87 -27.82
C LYS A 174 56.04 -47.26 -28.18
N ARG A 175 55.28 -48.34 -27.96
CA ARG A 175 55.59 -49.64 -28.55
C ARG A 175 54.33 -50.29 -29.14
N LYS A 176 54.49 -50.65 -30.42
CA LYS A 176 53.67 -51.50 -31.28
C LYS A 176 52.53 -50.82 -32.04
N ARG A 177 52.69 -50.96 -33.35
CA ARG A 177 51.98 -50.38 -34.48
C ARG A 177 50.95 -51.38 -34.98
N ASN A 178 49.87 -50.82 -35.52
CA ASN A 178 48.90 -51.36 -36.48
C ASN A 178 47.70 -52.20 -36.01
N GLU A 179 46.59 -51.82 -36.66
CA GLU A 179 45.40 -52.56 -37.07
C GLU A 179 44.16 -52.59 -36.17
N GLY A 180 43.02 -52.36 -36.84
CA GLY A 180 41.69 -52.86 -36.47
C GLY A 180 40.67 -51.81 -36.03
N GLU A 181 39.80 -51.42 -36.96
CA GLU A 181 38.41 -51.03 -36.65
C GLU A 181 37.69 -52.21 -35.98
N GLU A 182 36.93 -51.96 -34.91
CA GLU A 182 35.64 -52.62 -34.64
C GLU A 182 34.88 -51.92 -33.50
N ASP A 183 33.57 -51.81 -33.71
CA ASP A 183 32.55 -51.14 -32.92
C ASP A 183 32.30 -51.76 -31.54
N LEU A 184 31.90 -50.95 -30.54
CA LEU A 184 30.98 -51.43 -29.49
C LEU A 184 30.12 -50.31 -28.90
N HIS A 185 28.81 -50.50 -29.08
CA HIS A 185 27.68 -49.79 -28.50
C HIS A 185 27.72 -49.76 -26.96
N SER A 186 27.32 -48.64 -26.33
CA SER A 186 26.52 -48.69 -25.11
C SER A 186 25.75 -47.39 -24.86
N SER A 187 24.46 -47.57 -24.64
CA SER A 187 23.38 -46.61 -24.56
C SER A 187 23.48 -45.68 -23.35
N LEU A 188 23.20 -44.40 -23.55
CA LEU A 188 22.84 -43.45 -22.48
C LEU A 188 21.42 -42.96 -22.75
N GLU A 189 20.48 -43.41 -21.90
CA GLU A 189 19.13 -42.88 -21.85
C GLU A 189 19.11 -41.48 -21.21
N PRO A 190 18.19 -40.60 -21.61
CA PRO A 190 18.08 -39.24 -21.07
C PRO A 190 17.35 -39.29 -19.72
N THR A 191 18.03 -38.93 -18.64
CA THR A 191 17.39 -38.72 -17.35
C THR A 191 16.58 -37.44 -17.38
N THR A 192 15.32 -37.59 -17.00
CA THR A 192 14.25 -36.61 -17.02
C THR A 192 14.50 -35.47 -16.03
N SER A 193 14.24 -34.24 -16.49
CA SER A 193 14.17 -33.03 -15.68
C SER A 193 12.94 -33.09 -14.76
N PRO A 194 13.03 -32.77 -13.46
CA PRO A 194 11.83 -32.48 -12.68
C PRO A 194 11.47 -31.00 -12.83
N GLU A 195 10.30 -30.77 -13.43
CA GLU A 195 9.59 -29.49 -13.49
C GLU A 195 9.51 -28.81 -12.11
N LEU A 196 9.92 -27.55 -12.05
CA LEU A 196 9.60 -26.63 -10.98
C LEU A 196 8.10 -26.33 -11.03
N ALA A 197 7.31 -26.99 -10.20
CA ALA A 197 5.93 -26.63 -9.97
C ALA A 197 5.87 -25.23 -9.33
N SER A 198 5.47 -24.23 -10.12
CA SER A 198 5.15 -22.89 -9.63
C SER A 198 3.94 -22.98 -8.70
N VAL A 199 4.16 -22.84 -7.39
CA VAL A 199 3.07 -22.64 -6.43
C VAL A 199 2.57 -21.20 -6.62
N ALA A 200 1.50 -21.05 -7.40
CA ALA A 200 0.77 -19.80 -7.49
C ALA A 200 0.14 -19.50 -6.12
N ILE A 201 0.70 -18.52 -5.41
CA ILE A 201 0.08 -17.97 -4.21
C ILE A 201 -1.08 -17.10 -4.69
N ASN A 202 -2.28 -17.68 -4.73
CA ASN A 202 -3.52 -16.92 -4.88
C ASN A 202 -3.69 -16.01 -3.65
N THR A 203 -3.15 -14.79 -3.74
CA THR A 203 -3.45 -13.70 -2.83
C THR A 203 -4.84 -13.18 -3.17
N HIS A 204 -5.88 -13.92 -2.75
CA HIS A 204 -7.23 -13.36 -2.73
C HIS A 204 -7.29 -12.32 -1.61
N LEU A 205 -6.83 -11.12 -1.92
CA LEU A 205 -7.09 -9.92 -1.14
C LEU A 205 -8.60 -9.69 -1.14
N ALA A 206 -9.28 -10.04 -0.05
CA ALA A 206 -10.52 -9.34 0.26
C ALA A 206 -10.13 -7.87 0.51
N PRO A 207 -10.79 -6.88 -0.13
CA PRO A 207 -10.48 -5.50 0.13
C PRO A 207 -10.72 -5.25 1.62
N ILE A 208 -9.67 -4.79 2.30
CA ILE A 208 -9.85 -4.03 3.54
C ILE A 208 -10.92 -2.99 3.21
N HIS A 209 -11.91 -2.80 4.08
CA HIS A 209 -12.68 -1.55 4.06
C HIS A 209 -11.68 -0.43 4.38
N THR A 210 -10.88 -0.02 3.40
CA THR A 210 -10.22 1.26 3.38
C THR A 210 -11.35 2.24 3.62
N VAL A 211 -11.26 3.02 4.70
CA VAL A 211 -12.10 4.20 4.85
C VAL A 211 -11.89 4.98 3.55
N ASN A 212 -12.90 4.96 2.69
CA ASN A 212 -12.79 5.50 1.34
C ASN A 212 -12.86 7.02 1.46
N ILE A 213 -11.73 7.59 1.88
CA ILE A 213 -11.56 9.04 2.01
C ILE A 213 -11.40 9.70 0.64
N SER A 214 -11.24 8.93 -0.44
CA SER A 214 -10.98 9.44 -1.79
C SER A 214 -12.05 10.40 -2.31
N GLY A 215 -13.31 10.20 -1.90
CA GLY A 215 -14.45 11.07 -2.26
C GLY A 215 -14.73 12.21 -1.25
N LEU A 216 -14.01 12.29 -0.13
CA LEU A 216 -14.23 13.33 0.87
C LEU A 216 -13.79 14.72 0.39
N LEU A 217 -12.73 14.78 -0.42
CA LEU A 217 -12.26 16.04 -1.00
C LEU A 217 -13.31 16.65 -1.94
N ASP A 218 -13.91 15.83 -2.81
CA ASP A 218 -14.93 16.28 -3.77
C ASP A 218 -16.25 16.62 -3.10
N SER A 219 -16.68 15.80 -2.13
CA SER A 219 -17.96 16.02 -1.45
C SER A 219 -17.90 17.13 -0.41
N GLY A 220 -16.72 17.42 0.15
CA GLY A 220 -16.55 18.39 1.24
C GLY A 220 -17.30 18.06 2.53
N LYS A 221 -17.92 16.87 2.63
CA LYS A 221 -18.73 16.48 3.79
C LYS A 221 -17.85 16.37 5.03
N HIS A 222 -18.29 16.96 6.14
CA HIS A 222 -17.56 16.98 7.41
C HIS A 222 -16.23 17.75 7.37
N SER A 223 -16.03 18.62 6.37
CA SER A 223 -14.88 19.54 6.34
C SER A 223 -14.93 20.53 7.50
N ASP A 224 -13.80 20.72 8.17
CA ASP A 224 -13.58 21.62 9.30
C ASP A 224 -12.47 22.66 9.01
N LEU A 225 -11.99 22.67 7.76
CA LEU A 225 -10.94 23.55 7.26
C LEU A 225 -11.20 23.90 5.79
N ARG A 226 -10.72 25.06 5.36
CA ARG A 226 -10.70 25.51 3.97
C ARG A 226 -9.29 25.89 3.56
N ILE A 227 -8.88 25.41 2.38
CA ILE A 227 -7.67 25.90 1.70
C ILE A 227 -8.11 26.86 0.61
N VAL A 228 -7.49 28.04 0.56
CA VAL A 228 -7.71 29.03 -0.50
C VAL A 228 -6.42 29.19 -1.29
N CYS A 229 -6.50 29.14 -2.61
CA CYS A 229 -5.38 29.41 -3.50
C CYS A 229 -5.87 30.22 -4.69
N ARG A 230 -5.63 31.54 -4.66
CA ARG A 230 -6.10 32.47 -5.70
C ARG A 230 -7.63 32.40 -5.84
N GLU A 231 -8.13 32.07 -7.02
CA GLU A 231 -9.56 31.96 -7.34
C GLU A 231 -10.18 30.62 -6.91
N GLU A 232 -9.35 29.66 -6.50
CA GLU A 232 -9.80 28.31 -6.14
C GLU A 232 -9.82 28.12 -4.63
N SER A 233 -10.78 27.31 -4.16
CA SER A 233 -10.86 26.93 -2.75
C SER A 233 -11.38 25.51 -2.59
N TRP A 234 -10.86 24.81 -1.58
CA TRP A 234 -11.23 23.43 -1.27
C TRP A 234 -11.63 23.29 0.18
N ASN A 235 -12.76 22.63 0.42
CA ASN A 235 -13.20 22.23 1.75
C ASN A 235 -12.50 20.92 2.12
N VAL A 236 -11.72 20.94 3.19
CA VAL A 236 -10.78 19.88 3.57
C VAL A 236 -10.88 19.57 5.06
N HIS A 237 -10.16 18.54 5.49
CA HIS A 237 -10.27 17.98 6.83
C HIS A 237 -8.95 18.17 7.58
N ARG A 238 -8.98 18.86 8.73
CA ARG A 238 -7.80 19.12 9.56
C ARG A 238 -7.05 17.84 9.85
N LYS A 239 -7.76 16.79 10.28
CA LYS A 239 -7.12 15.54 10.67
C LYS A 239 -6.44 14.83 9.50
N VAL A 240 -7.03 14.89 8.31
CA VAL A 240 -6.43 14.30 7.10
C VAL A 240 -5.14 15.02 6.73
N LEU A 241 -5.15 16.35 6.74
CA LEU A 241 -3.99 17.19 6.43
C LEU A 241 -2.88 17.09 7.48
N SER A 242 -3.23 17.17 8.77
CA SER A 242 -2.26 17.08 9.88
C SER A 242 -1.57 15.72 9.91
N THR A 243 -2.30 14.64 9.65
CA THR A 243 -1.71 13.29 9.58
C THR A 243 -0.82 13.12 8.36
N ALA A 244 -1.12 13.80 7.25
CA ALA A 244 -0.31 13.73 6.04
C ALA A 244 0.97 14.57 6.12
N SER A 245 0.96 15.68 6.86
CA SER A 245 2.05 16.65 6.88
C SER A 245 2.14 17.39 8.22
N SER A 246 3.33 17.34 8.82
CA SER A 246 3.64 18.16 10.00
C SER A 246 3.67 19.66 9.69
N VAL A 247 3.86 20.05 8.41
CA VAL A 247 3.77 21.45 7.99
C VAL A 247 2.32 21.92 8.07
N PHE A 248 1.38 21.11 7.56
CA PHE A 248 -0.04 21.40 7.70
C PHE A 248 -0.49 21.36 9.17
N GLU A 249 0.00 20.42 9.96
CA GLU A 249 -0.27 20.39 11.42
C GLU A 249 0.10 21.72 12.08
N ARG A 250 1.33 22.22 11.88
CA ARG A 250 1.74 23.53 12.41
C ARG A 250 0.89 24.68 11.89
N MET A 251 0.58 24.69 10.59
CA MET A 251 -0.30 25.71 10.01
C MET A 251 -1.69 25.69 10.65
N ILE A 252 -2.21 24.51 10.98
CA ILE A 252 -3.53 24.32 11.60
C ILE A 252 -3.51 24.80 13.05
N ASP A 253 -2.44 24.52 13.79
CA ASP A 253 -2.25 24.93 15.19
C ASP A 253 -2.12 26.46 15.33
N GLU A 254 -1.59 27.13 14.31
CA GLU A 254 -1.48 28.59 14.26
C GLU A 254 -2.80 29.30 13.89
N LEU A 255 -3.86 28.55 13.53
CA LEU A 255 -5.13 29.17 13.14
C LEU A 255 -5.87 29.76 14.35
N PRO A 256 -6.57 30.90 14.18
CA PRO A 256 -7.39 31.47 15.24
C PRO A 256 -8.50 30.52 15.68
N ALA A 257 -8.61 30.26 16.98
CA ALA A 257 -9.60 29.34 17.56
C ALA A 257 -11.06 29.79 17.35
N ASN A 258 -11.29 31.06 17.00
CA ASN A 258 -12.61 31.66 16.80
C ASN A 258 -13.11 31.61 15.35
N VAL A 259 -12.34 31.07 14.40
CA VAL A 259 -12.72 31.02 12.97
C VAL A 259 -13.04 29.59 12.56
N HIS A 260 -14.32 29.35 12.23
CA HIS A 260 -14.82 28.06 11.74
C HIS A 260 -15.58 28.22 10.42
N PRO A 261 -15.18 27.52 9.34
CA PRO A 261 -13.96 26.72 9.23
C PRO A 261 -12.71 27.59 9.24
N GLY A 262 -11.58 27.04 9.72
CA GLY A 262 -10.29 27.74 9.63
C GLY A 262 -9.85 27.84 8.17
N VAL A 263 -9.08 28.87 7.83
CA VAL A 263 -8.64 29.13 6.44
C VAL A 263 -7.12 29.12 6.36
N ILE A 264 -6.57 28.26 5.50
CA ILE A 264 -5.15 28.26 5.13
C ILE A 264 -5.02 28.91 3.75
N ASP A 265 -4.22 29.98 3.67
CA ASP A 265 -3.93 30.68 2.43
C ASP A 265 -2.67 30.11 1.73
N LEU A 266 -2.86 29.55 0.55
CA LEU A 266 -1.85 28.99 -0.33
C LEU A 266 -1.71 29.78 -1.64
N THR A 267 -2.16 31.04 -1.70
CA THR A 267 -2.19 31.89 -2.92
C THR A 267 -0.81 32.08 -3.59
N LYS A 268 0.29 31.91 -2.83
CA LYS A 268 1.67 31.93 -3.36
C LYS A 268 2.01 30.74 -4.28
N TYR A 269 1.18 29.70 -4.31
CA TYR A 269 1.37 28.51 -5.14
C TYR A 269 0.48 28.55 -6.39
N GLU A 270 0.69 27.60 -7.29
CA GLU A 270 -0.17 27.40 -8.46
C GLU A 270 -1.38 26.54 -8.09
N PRO A 271 -2.63 26.98 -8.34
CA PRO A 271 -3.84 26.26 -7.94
C PRO A 271 -3.87 24.80 -8.40
N LYS A 272 -3.51 24.54 -9.66
CA LYS A 272 -3.47 23.17 -10.23
C LYS A 272 -2.51 22.23 -9.49
N ILE A 273 -1.39 22.75 -8.99
CA ILE A 273 -0.40 21.96 -8.24
C ILE A 273 -0.89 21.74 -6.80
N VAL A 274 -1.54 22.73 -6.20
CA VAL A 274 -2.19 22.58 -4.89
C VAL A 274 -3.29 21.53 -4.97
N GLU A 275 -4.15 21.58 -5.99
CA GLU A 275 -5.19 20.57 -6.18
C GLU A 275 -4.59 19.17 -6.28
N LYS A 276 -3.58 18.97 -7.13
CA LYS A 276 -2.91 17.66 -7.29
C LYS A 276 -2.26 17.18 -6.00
N MET A 277 -1.67 18.07 -5.20
CA MET A 277 -1.17 17.74 -3.86
C MET A 277 -2.30 17.28 -2.93
N LEU A 278 -3.45 17.98 -2.92
CA LEU A 278 -4.60 17.57 -2.14
C LEU A 278 -5.18 16.24 -2.60
N ARG A 279 -5.30 16.03 -3.92
CA ARG A 279 -5.70 14.74 -4.51
C ARG A 279 -4.80 13.62 -4.01
N PHE A 280 -3.49 13.81 -4.03
CA PHE A 280 -2.56 12.80 -3.50
C PHE A 280 -2.78 12.53 -2.01
N ILE A 281 -2.99 13.56 -1.19
CA ILE A 281 -3.22 13.38 0.26
C ILE A 281 -4.42 12.47 0.52
N TYR A 282 -5.53 12.68 -0.22
CA TYR A 282 -6.78 11.95 -0.06
C TYR A 282 -6.80 10.60 -0.80
N GLN A 283 -6.28 10.54 -2.03
CA GLN A 283 -6.48 9.43 -2.96
C GLN A 283 -5.23 8.57 -3.13
N LYS A 284 -4.08 9.02 -2.59
CA LYS A 284 -2.74 8.43 -2.79
C LYS A 284 -2.28 8.38 -4.24
N ASP A 285 -2.91 9.18 -5.09
CA ASP A 285 -2.55 9.37 -6.48
C ASP A 285 -2.86 10.81 -6.92
N TYR A 286 -2.22 11.25 -8.00
CA TYR A 286 -2.53 12.49 -8.71
C TYR A 286 -2.34 12.28 -10.20
N ASP A 287 -3.23 12.86 -11.00
CA ASP A 287 -3.07 12.88 -12.44
C ASP A 287 -1.93 13.84 -12.83
N ASP A 288 -0.90 13.34 -13.52
CA ASP A 288 0.17 14.17 -14.10
C ASP A 288 -0.11 14.55 -15.56
N GLY A 289 -1.25 14.12 -16.10
CA GLY A 289 -1.65 14.31 -17.49
C GLY A 289 -1.15 13.21 -18.43
N ARG A 290 -0.49 12.16 -17.94
CA ARG A 290 -0.12 11.00 -18.80
C ARG A 290 -1.32 10.19 -19.25
N GLY A 291 -2.40 10.25 -18.49
CA GLY A 291 -3.62 9.46 -18.70
C GLY A 291 -4.23 9.68 -20.09
N THR A 292 -4.79 8.59 -20.61
CA THR A 292 -5.58 8.55 -21.83
C THR A 292 -6.85 9.38 -21.62
N VAL A 293 -7.00 10.47 -22.36
CA VAL A 293 -8.30 11.11 -22.49
C VAL A 293 -9.16 10.16 -23.33
N PRO A 294 -10.30 9.63 -22.84
CA PRO A 294 -11.29 9.07 -23.74
C PRO A 294 -11.69 10.20 -24.68
N LEU A 295 -11.42 10.04 -25.98
CA LEU A 295 -11.83 10.99 -27.01
C LEU A 295 -13.32 11.28 -26.81
N SER A 296 -13.65 12.45 -26.27
CA SER A 296 -14.97 13.03 -26.41
C SER A 296 -15.12 13.38 -27.90
N GLU A 297 -15.93 12.57 -28.57
CA GLU A 297 -16.56 12.74 -29.89
C GLU A 297 -16.01 13.89 -30.75
N SER A 298 -15.03 13.57 -31.60
CA SER A 298 -14.93 14.25 -32.90
C SER A 298 -14.50 13.25 -33.97
N PHE A 299 -15.41 13.03 -34.92
CA PHE A 299 -15.30 12.09 -36.01
C PHE A 299 -14.22 12.54 -37.01
N ALA A 300 -13.13 11.78 -37.13
CA ALA A 300 -12.32 11.72 -38.35
C ALA A 300 -11.67 10.33 -38.46
N PRO A 301 -12.04 9.51 -39.47
CA PRO A 301 -11.45 8.19 -39.64
C PRO A 301 -10.09 8.32 -40.33
N GLY A 302 -9.03 7.88 -39.66
CA GLY A 302 -7.74 7.61 -40.28
C GLY A 302 -6.55 8.34 -39.68
N ARG A 303 -6.14 7.94 -38.47
CA ARG A 303 -4.74 7.96 -38.02
C ARG A 303 -4.61 7.07 -36.79
N HIS A 304 -3.55 6.28 -36.73
CA HIS A 304 -3.29 5.32 -35.65
C HIS A 304 -3.38 5.97 -34.27
N ASP A 305 -4.37 5.53 -33.48
CA ASP A 305 -4.65 6.01 -32.14
C ASP A 305 -3.57 5.54 -31.15
N ARG A 306 -2.53 6.37 -30.96
CA ARG A 306 -1.89 6.48 -29.65
C ARG A 306 -2.47 7.70 -28.95
N PRO A 307 -2.88 7.58 -27.67
CA PRO A 307 -3.18 8.73 -26.83
C PRO A 307 -1.96 9.67 -26.87
N ILE A 308 -2.16 10.93 -27.25
CA ILE A 308 -1.09 11.94 -27.19
C ILE A 308 -0.86 12.19 -25.69
N PRO A 309 0.32 11.83 -25.12
CA PRO A 309 0.56 12.07 -23.71
C PRO A 309 0.52 13.59 -23.48
N SER A 310 -0.13 14.05 -22.39
CA SER A 310 -0.16 15.49 -22.10
C SER A 310 1.28 15.99 -22.00
N ARG A 311 1.61 16.99 -22.82
CA ARG A 311 2.93 17.63 -22.92
C ARG A 311 3.32 18.43 -21.66
N GLY A 312 2.68 18.16 -20.52
CA GLY A 312 2.88 18.81 -19.24
C GLY A 312 3.28 17.86 -18.11
N ALA A 313 3.35 16.53 -18.32
CA ALA A 313 3.63 15.58 -17.25
C ALA A 313 4.99 15.79 -16.58
N LEU A 314 6.05 16.00 -17.37
CA LEU A 314 7.39 16.27 -16.84
C LEU A 314 7.41 17.52 -15.95
N ILE A 315 6.78 18.60 -16.40
CA ILE A 315 6.68 19.87 -15.66
C ILE A 315 5.81 19.70 -14.41
N THR A 316 4.68 19.01 -14.53
CA THR A 316 3.76 18.74 -13.41
C THR A 316 4.47 17.95 -12.33
N ASN A 317 5.21 16.90 -12.70
CA ASN A 317 5.95 16.07 -11.76
C ASN A 317 7.05 16.88 -11.05
N ILE A 318 7.81 17.73 -11.75
CA ILE A 318 8.79 18.61 -11.10
C ILE A 318 8.10 19.58 -10.10
N ASN A 319 7.01 20.22 -10.49
CA ASN A 319 6.27 21.13 -9.60
C ASN A 319 5.64 20.40 -8.40
N MET A 320 5.17 19.16 -8.60
CA MET A 320 4.68 18.29 -7.54
C MET A 320 5.80 17.89 -6.58
N PHE A 321 7.01 17.63 -7.07
CA PHE A 321 8.17 17.39 -6.22
C PHE A 321 8.51 18.62 -5.36
N ILE A 322 8.49 19.81 -5.97
CA ILE A 322 8.75 21.09 -5.30
C ILE A 322 7.74 21.32 -4.16
N ILE A 323 6.44 21.17 -4.44
CA ILE A 323 5.41 21.40 -3.42
C ILE A 323 5.47 20.31 -2.34
N ALA A 324 5.70 19.05 -2.71
CA ALA A 324 5.82 17.94 -1.76
C ALA A 324 6.91 18.21 -0.73
N LYS A 325 8.09 18.65 -1.17
CA LYS A 325 9.19 19.02 -0.28
C LYS A 325 8.80 20.17 0.66
N LYS A 326 8.18 21.24 0.13
CA LYS A 326 7.77 22.41 0.93
C LYS A 326 6.79 22.05 2.04
N PHE A 327 5.95 21.04 1.81
CA PHE A 327 4.99 20.54 2.80
C PHE A 327 5.48 19.29 3.54
N GLY A 328 6.74 18.87 3.37
CA GLY A 328 7.29 17.70 4.07
C GLY A 328 6.61 16.37 3.71
N LEU A 329 6.07 16.25 2.49
CA LEU A 329 5.34 15.08 2.01
C LEU A 329 6.30 14.07 1.36
N ASN A 330 7.11 13.38 2.15
CA ASN A 330 8.15 12.46 1.65
C ASN A 330 7.59 11.31 0.78
N VAL A 331 6.41 10.79 1.14
CA VAL A 331 5.74 9.73 0.36
C VAL A 331 5.37 10.23 -1.03
N LEU A 332 4.92 11.49 -1.14
CA LEU A 332 4.63 12.11 -2.43
C LEU A 332 5.91 12.32 -3.23
N MET A 333 7.01 12.74 -2.60
CA MET A 333 8.30 12.91 -3.29
C MET A 333 8.74 11.62 -3.98
N ASN A 334 8.73 10.48 -3.27
CA ASN A 334 9.10 9.19 -3.86
C ASN A 334 8.16 8.77 -4.99
N PHE A 335 6.86 8.99 -4.81
CA PHE A 335 5.84 8.67 -5.83
C PHE A 335 6.02 9.53 -7.10
N VAL A 336 6.38 10.81 -6.94
CA VAL A 336 6.68 11.72 -8.05
C VAL A 336 7.90 11.26 -8.85
N LEU A 337 8.95 10.73 -8.20
CA LEU A 337 10.13 10.24 -8.90
C LEU A 337 9.80 9.09 -9.85
N GLY A 338 9.01 8.11 -9.39
CA GLY A 338 8.57 7.00 -10.24
C GLY A 338 7.78 7.49 -11.46
N LYS A 339 6.77 8.35 -11.23
CA LYS A 339 6.01 8.96 -12.33
C LYS A 339 6.89 9.82 -13.26
N HIS A 340 7.93 10.46 -12.73
CA HIS A 340 8.85 11.26 -13.54
C HIS A 340 9.81 10.40 -14.38
N GLU A 341 10.24 9.24 -13.89
CA GLU A 341 11.09 8.31 -14.65
C GLU A 341 10.30 7.69 -15.81
N GLU A 342 9.11 7.15 -15.54
CA GLU A 342 8.14 6.75 -16.57
C GLU A 342 7.92 7.90 -17.55
N ALA A 343 7.93 9.13 -17.01
CA ALA A 343 7.67 10.29 -17.81
C ALA A 343 8.70 10.61 -18.87
N LEU A 344 9.95 10.43 -18.51
CA LEU A 344 11.07 10.72 -19.36
C LEU A 344 11.17 9.72 -20.50
N GLU A 345 10.88 8.44 -20.25
CA GLU A 345 10.91 7.38 -21.26
C GLU A 345 9.95 7.66 -22.44
N GLU A 346 8.80 8.31 -22.17
CA GLU A 346 7.80 8.61 -23.19
C GLU A 346 7.93 9.99 -23.85
N LEU A 347 8.51 10.98 -23.15
CA LEU A 347 8.42 12.39 -23.57
C LEU A 347 9.76 13.05 -23.92
N TRP A 348 10.88 12.31 -23.89
CA TRP A 348 12.22 12.85 -24.13
C TRP A 348 12.41 13.52 -25.51
N ASP A 349 11.64 13.12 -26.52
CA ASP A 349 11.71 13.65 -27.89
C ASP A 349 10.76 14.84 -28.14
N THR A 350 10.12 15.34 -27.09
CA THR A 350 9.12 16.41 -27.19
C THR A 350 9.62 17.74 -26.63
N PRO A 351 9.11 18.91 -27.09
CA PRO A 351 9.39 20.23 -26.52
C PRO A 351 9.13 20.38 -25.01
N SER A 352 8.38 19.43 -24.42
CA SER A 352 8.16 19.40 -22.97
C SER A 352 9.44 19.06 -22.22
N PHE A 353 10.30 18.24 -22.81
CA PHE A 353 11.53 17.78 -22.19
C PHE A 353 12.54 18.92 -22.00
N GLU A 354 12.73 19.74 -23.03
CA GLU A 354 13.53 20.96 -22.96
C GLU A 354 13.03 21.92 -21.86
N ARG A 355 11.71 22.11 -21.78
CA ARG A 355 11.10 22.98 -20.76
C ARG A 355 11.24 22.40 -19.35
N SER A 356 11.13 21.08 -19.19
CA SER A 356 11.32 20.46 -17.88
C SER A 356 12.76 20.55 -17.40
N ILE A 357 13.75 20.41 -18.29
CA ILE A 357 15.16 20.63 -17.93
C ILE A 357 15.36 22.07 -17.47
N THR A 358 14.86 23.04 -18.23
CA THR A 358 14.95 24.46 -17.88
C THR A 358 14.36 24.72 -16.49
N LEU A 359 13.15 24.20 -16.22
CA LEU A 359 12.50 24.32 -14.92
C LEU A 359 13.30 23.66 -13.80
N LEU A 360 13.83 22.44 -14.02
CA LEU A 360 14.58 21.69 -13.02
C LEU A 360 15.84 22.46 -12.59
N TYR A 361 16.59 22.98 -13.55
CA TYR A 361 17.86 23.68 -13.29
C TYR A 361 17.66 25.13 -12.81
N ASP A 362 16.64 25.84 -13.31
CA ASP A 362 16.31 27.20 -12.85
C ASP A 362 15.55 27.20 -11.50
N SER A 363 15.12 26.05 -11.00
CA SER A 363 14.40 25.97 -9.72
C SER A 363 15.30 26.29 -8.52
N ASN A 364 14.75 27.00 -7.54
CA ASN A 364 15.41 27.27 -6.25
C ASN A 364 15.37 26.06 -5.30
N MET A 365 15.42 24.83 -5.84
CA MET A 365 15.51 23.62 -5.03
C MET A 365 16.93 23.43 -4.49
N ASP A 366 17.03 22.80 -3.32
CA ASP A 366 18.31 22.32 -2.78
C ASP A 366 18.95 21.29 -3.73
N GLU A 367 20.26 21.36 -3.89
CA GLU A 367 21.01 20.51 -4.82
C GLU A 367 20.89 19.01 -4.51
N VAL A 368 20.78 18.63 -3.23
CA VAL A 368 20.59 17.23 -2.84
C VAL A 368 19.25 16.69 -3.35
N CYS A 369 18.22 17.54 -3.37
CA CYS A 369 16.89 17.18 -3.84
C CYS A 369 16.79 17.17 -5.36
N LYS A 370 17.51 18.07 -6.05
CA LYS A 370 17.58 18.05 -7.52
C LYS A 370 18.25 16.78 -8.04
N ARG A 371 19.19 16.22 -7.27
CA ARG A 371 20.01 15.09 -7.68
C ARG A 371 19.22 13.89 -8.23
N GLU A 372 18.09 13.54 -7.63
CA GLU A 372 17.31 12.38 -8.07
C GLU A 372 16.62 12.64 -9.41
N LEU A 373 15.93 13.78 -9.55
CA LEU A 373 15.32 14.20 -10.81
C LEU A 373 16.37 14.43 -11.92
N ARG A 374 17.52 15.03 -11.56
CA ARG A 374 18.65 15.25 -12.48
C ARG A 374 19.21 13.93 -12.95
N ARG A 375 19.48 12.97 -12.06
CA ARG A 375 20.01 11.66 -12.42
C ARG A 375 19.11 10.95 -13.44
N ALA A 376 17.80 10.92 -13.18
CA ALA A 376 16.84 10.35 -14.14
C ALA A 376 16.89 11.06 -15.50
N THR A 377 16.93 12.40 -15.49
CA THR A 377 17.05 13.22 -16.70
C THR A 377 18.35 12.94 -17.47
N ILE A 378 19.50 12.90 -16.79
CA ILE A 378 20.83 12.67 -17.38
C ILE A 378 20.89 11.29 -18.02
N ASN A 379 20.40 10.25 -17.35
CA ASN A 379 20.37 8.89 -17.89
C ASN A 379 19.59 8.82 -19.22
N ILE A 380 18.47 9.52 -19.29
CA ILE A 380 17.63 9.57 -20.50
C ILE A 380 18.32 10.36 -21.62
N ILE A 381 19.04 11.44 -21.28
CA ILE A 381 19.85 12.18 -22.26
C ILE A 381 20.98 11.30 -22.79
N ALA A 382 21.73 10.63 -21.92
CA ALA A 382 22.86 9.79 -22.31
C ALA A 382 22.42 8.69 -23.29
N ARG A 383 21.33 7.97 -22.96
CA ARG A 383 20.76 6.92 -23.81
C ARG A 383 20.27 7.41 -25.18
N ASN A 384 19.82 8.66 -25.27
CA ASN A 384 19.25 9.23 -26.49
C ASN A 384 20.12 10.34 -27.13
N ALA A 385 21.38 10.46 -26.72
CA ALA A 385 22.25 11.60 -27.05
C ALA A 385 22.41 11.80 -28.56
N ALA A 386 22.57 10.70 -29.32
CA ALA A 386 22.73 10.73 -30.77
C ALA A 386 21.54 11.37 -31.52
N VAL A 387 20.33 11.25 -30.97
CA VAL A 387 19.13 11.86 -31.52
C VAL A 387 18.99 13.30 -31.02
N LEU A 388 19.10 13.49 -29.71
CA LEU A 388 18.91 14.78 -29.05
C LEU A 388 19.90 15.85 -29.53
N LEU A 389 21.17 15.48 -29.77
CA LEU A 389 22.19 16.42 -30.25
C LEU A 389 21.96 16.93 -31.68
N LYS A 390 21.06 16.29 -32.47
CA LYS A 390 20.65 16.83 -33.78
C LYS A 390 19.69 18.02 -33.62
N ASN A 391 18.99 18.13 -32.50
CA ASN A 391 18.05 19.22 -32.21
C ASN A 391 18.81 20.46 -31.74
N LYS A 392 18.76 21.54 -32.53
CA LYS A 392 19.43 22.82 -32.23
C LYS A 392 18.99 23.42 -30.89
N THR A 393 17.71 23.29 -30.54
CA THR A 393 17.15 23.79 -29.28
C THR A 393 17.72 23.05 -28.08
N PHE A 394 17.80 21.73 -28.17
CA PHE A 394 18.38 20.90 -27.11
C PHE A 394 19.86 21.20 -26.89
N ARG A 395 20.64 21.39 -27.97
CA ARG A 395 22.06 21.82 -27.84
C ARG A 395 22.19 23.15 -27.11
N ALA A 396 21.27 24.09 -27.34
CA ALA A 396 21.30 25.38 -26.64
C ALA A 396 21.09 25.20 -25.12
N ILE A 397 20.30 24.22 -24.71
CA ILE A 397 20.08 23.86 -23.29
C ILE A 397 21.35 23.27 -22.68
N LEU A 398 22.01 22.33 -23.35
CA LEU A 398 23.29 21.78 -22.88
C LEU A 398 24.37 22.88 -22.76
N ASN A 399 24.41 23.81 -23.71
CA ASN A 399 25.34 24.95 -23.66
C ASN A 399 25.00 25.93 -22.52
N ARG A 400 23.72 26.09 -22.18
CA ARG A 400 23.27 26.94 -21.07
C ARG A 400 23.60 26.32 -19.71
N TYR A 401 23.42 25.01 -19.58
CA TYR A 401 23.66 24.26 -18.35
C TYR A 401 24.91 23.39 -18.49
N GLY A 402 26.09 24.02 -18.41
CA GLY A 402 27.37 23.31 -18.58
C GLY A 402 27.60 22.17 -17.57
N GLU A 403 27.02 22.27 -16.36
CA GLU A 403 27.02 21.17 -15.38
C GLU A 403 26.30 19.93 -15.93
N LEU A 404 25.12 20.10 -16.53
CA LEU A 404 24.37 19.01 -17.16
C LEU A 404 25.18 18.36 -18.29
N ALA A 405 25.81 19.16 -19.14
CA ALA A 405 26.66 18.63 -20.22
C ALA A 405 27.83 17.79 -19.67
N THR A 406 28.46 18.24 -18.59
CA THR A 406 29.58 17.54 -17.96
C THR A 406 29.12 16.23 -17.31
N GLU A 407 27.98 16.23 -16.63
CA GLU A 407 27.38 15.04 -16.02
C GLU A 407 26.97 14.00 -17.07
N VAL A 408 26.33 14.43 -18.17
CA VAL A 408 25.98 13.54 -19.30
C VAL A 408 27.23 12.90 -19.89
N LEU A 409 28.28 13.69 -20.18
CA LEU A 409 29.54 13.18 -20.72
C LEU A 409 30.19 12.15 -19.78
N SER A 410 30.17 12.43 -18.48
CA SER A 410 30.74 11.52 -17.47
C SER A 410 30.08 10.15 -17.51
N ILE A 411 28.74 10.08 -17.64
CA ILE A 411 28.01 8.81 -17.76
C ILE A 411 28.36 8.09 -19.06
N THR A 412 28.35 8.80 -20.19
CA THR A 412 28.62 8.18 -21.50
C THR A 412 30.03 7.60 -21.61
N VAL A 413 31.03 8.21 -20.95
CA VAL A 413 32.42 7.71 -20.95
C VAL A 413 32.59 6.51 -20.02
N THR A 414 31.78 6.39 -18.97
CA THR A 414 31.85 5.25 -18.04
C THR A 414 31.16 3.98 -18.53
N GLU A 415 30.21 4.08 -19.47
CA GLU A 415 29.51 2.92 -20.05
C GLU A 415 30.27 2.24 -21.21
N GLU A 416 31.34 2.87 -21.72
CA GLU A 416 32.21 2.33 -22.79
C GLU A 416 33.45 1.55 -22.27
N ASN A 417 33.62 1.42 -20.95
CA ASN A 417 34.66 0.60 -20.30
C ASN A 417 34.03 -0.56 -19.53
#